data_AF-A0A2J8WVZ4-F1
#
_entry.id   AF-A0A2J8WVZ4-F1
#
_cell.length_a   1.000
_cell.length_b   1.000
_cell.length_c   1.000
_cell.angle_alpha   90.00
_cell.angle_beta   90.00
_cell.angle_gamma   90.00
#
_symmetry.space_group_name_H-M   'P 1'
#
loop_
_entity.id
_entity.type
_entity.pdbx_description
1 polymer ?
#
loop_
_entity_poly.entity_id
_entity_poly.type
_entity_poly.pdbx_seq_one_letter_code
_entity_poly.pdbx_strand_id
1 'polypeptide(L)'
;MSDILRELLCVSEKAANIARACRQQEALFQLLIEEKKEGEKNKKFAVDFKTLADVLVQEVIKQNMENKFPGLEKNIFGEESNEFTNDLGEKITLRLCSTEEETAELLSKVLNGNKVASEALARVVHQDVAFTDPTLDSTEISVPQDILGIWVDPIDSTYQYIKGSADIKSNQGIFPCGLQCVTILIGVYD
;
A
#
# COMPACT_ATOMS: atom_id res chain seq x y z
N MET A 1 5.75 -13.36 18.58
CA MET A 1 4.60 -12.52 18.19
C MET A 1 4.72 -11.08 18.61
N SER A 2 5.23 -10.73 19.80
CA SER A 2 5.42 -9.32 20.17
C SER A 2 6.23 -8.56 19.12
N ASP A 3 7.31 -9.15 18.62
CA ASP A 3 8.15 -8.52 17.59
C ASP A 3 7.48 -8.45 16.22
N ILE A 4 6.72 -9.49 15.85
CA ILE A 4 5.91 -9.52 14.63
C ILE A 4 4.86 -8.42 14.69
N LEU A 5 4.12 -8.30 15.80
CA LEU A 5 3.11 -7.27 15.97
C LEU A 5 3.70 -5.86 15.97
N ARG A 6 4.88 -5.66 16.57
CA ARG A 6 5.61 -4.36 16.51
C ARG A 6 5.94 -4.00 15.07
N GLU A 7 6.44 -4.95 14.30
CA GLU A 7 6.73 -4.71 12.89
C GLU A 7 5.45 -4.46 12.09
N LEU A 8 4.38 -5.22 12.35
CA LEU A 8 3.08 -5.04 11.70
C LEU A 8 2.53 -3.63 11.92
N LEU A 9 2.69 -3.05 13.11
CA LEU A 9 2.33 -1.65 13.36
C LEU A 9 3.20 -0.69 12.54
N CYS A 10 4.52 -0.88 12.51
CA CYS A 10 5.43 -0.04 11.72
C CYS A 10 5.08 -0.08 10.22
N VAL A 11 4.86 -1.28 9.66
CA VAL A 11 4.51 -1.43 8.24
C VAL A 11 3.10 -0.97 7.93
N SER A 12 2.15 -1.05 8.88
CA SER A 12 0.81 -0.46 8.72
C SER A 12 0.87 1.06 8.63
N GLU A 13 1.73 1.71 9.42
CA GLU A 13 1.90 3.17 9.37
C GLU A 13 2.65 3.59 8.10
N LYS A 14 3.61 2.78 7.64
CA LYS A 14 4.25 2.95 6.33
C LYS A 14 3.25 2.82 5.18
N ALA A 15 2.38 1.83 5.21
CA ALA A 15 1.25 1.70 4.28
C ALA A 15 0.32 2.93 4.33
N ALA A 16 0.02 3.43 5.53
CA ALA A 16 -0.82 4.62 5.70
C ALA A 16 -0.16 5.87 5.11
N ASN A 17 1.17 6.01 5.21
CA ASN A 17 1.93 7.08 4.58
C ASN A 17 1.83 7.03 3.04
N ILE A 18 1.89 5.85 2.44
CA ILE A 18 1.69 5.67 0.99
C ILE A 18 0.28 6.11 0.60
N ALA A 19 -0.74 5.60 1.28
CA ALA A 19 -2.13 5.96 1.02
C ALA A 19 -2.38 7.47 1.19
N ARG A 20 -1.76 8.13 2.18
CA ARG A 20 -1.84 9.58 2.33
C ARG A 20 -1.10 10.33 1.23
N ALA A 21 0.12 9.90 0.87
CA ALA A 21 0.92 10.54 -0.17
C ALA A 21 0.21 10.56 -1.53
N CYS A 22 -0.46 9.46 -1.89
CA CYS A 22 -1.28 9.38 -3.10
C CYS A 22 -2.39 10.45 -3.18
N ARG A 23 -2.84 10.99 -2.05
CA ARG A 23 -3.84 12.08 -1.99
C ARG A 23 -3.25 13.47 -1.73
N GLN A 24 -2.08 13.54 -1.10
CA GLN A 24 -1.47 14.81 -0.66
C GLN A 24 -0.47 15.37 -1.68
N GLN A 25 0.19 14.50 -2.44
CA GLN A 25 1.14 14.94 -3.46
C GLN A 25 0.41 15.16 -4.78
N GLU A 26 0.49 16.37 -5.32
CA GLU A 26 -0.27 16.79 -6.51
C GLU A 26 -0.08 15.83 -7.70
N ALA A 27 1.17 15.42 -7.98
CA ALA A 27 1.48 14.51 -9.07
C ALA A 27 0.82 13.12 -8.94
N LEU A 28 0.63 12.63 -7.71
CA LEU A 28 -0.02 11.35 -7.45
C LEU A 28 -1.54 11.50 -7.39
N PHE A 29 -2.02 12.60 -6.81
CA PHE A 29 -3.44 12.88 -6.68
C PHE A 29 -4.13 12.97 -8.04
N GLN A 30 -3.47 13.59 -9.03
CA GLN A 30 -4.01 13.65 -10.40
C GLN A 30 -4.24 12.25 -10.99
N LEU A 31 -3.34 11.30 -10.76
CA LEU A 31 -3.48 9.92 -11.23
C LEU A 31 -4.60 9.17 -10.50
N LEU A 32 -4.80 9.47 -9.21
CA LEU A 32 -5.83 8.84 -8.39
C LEU A 32 -7.26 9.24 -8.80
N ILE A 33 -7.45 10.49 -9.24
CA ILE A 33 -8.76 11.01 -9.65
C ILE A 33 -8.99 10.97 -11.16
N GLU A 34 -8.01 10.49 -11.93
CA GLU A 34 -8.12 10.28 -13.38
C GLU A 34 -9.03 9.06 -13.67
N GLU A 35 -10.32 9.16 -13.32
CA GLU A 35 -11.32 8.18 -13.73
C GLU A 35 -11.66 8.29 -15.22
N LYS A 36 -12.00 7.14 -15.82
CA LYS A 36 -12.48 7.00 -17.21
C LYS A 36 -13.67 7.93 -17.48
N LYS A 37 -13.41 9.12 -18.03
CA LYS A 37 -14.47 9.94 -18.63
C LYS A 37 -15.03 9.20 -19.83
N GLU A 38 -16.32 8.85 -19.78
CA GLU A 38 -17.06 8.34 -20.94
C GLU A 38 -16.95 9.34 -22.10
N GLY A 39 -16.24 8.96 -23.17
CA GLY A 39 -16.19 9.72 -24.43
C GLY A 39 -14.88 10.44 -24.75
N GLU A 40 -13.90 10.52 -23.84
CA GLU A 40 -12.57 11.08 -24.16
C GLU A 40 -11.58 9.99 -24.57
N LYS A 41 -11.02 10.11 -25.78
CA LYS A 41 -9.83 9.35 -26.22
C LYS A 41 -8.56 9.92 -25.57
N ASN A 42 -8.48 9.95 -24.26
CA ASN A 42 -7.24 10.35 -23.57
C ASN A 42 -6.57 9.11 -22.95
N LYS A 43 -5.23 9.15 -22.95
CA LYS A 43 -4.31 8.00 -22.79
C LYS A 43 -4.68 7.18 -21.56
N LYS A 44 -5.33 6.03 -21.78
CA LYS A 44 -5.52 5.02 -20.74
C LYS A 44 -4.14 4.58 -20.29
N PHE A 45 -3.79 4.78 -19.03
CA PHE A 45 -2.87 3.84 -18.41
C PHE A 45 -3.54 2.46 -18.50
N ALA A 46 -2.83 1.43 -18.97
CA ALA A 46 -3.34 0.05 -18.96
C ALA A 46 -3.70 -0.42 -17.54
N VAL A 47 -3.14 0.24 -16.52
CA VAL A 47 -3.30 -0.04 -15.10
C VAL A 47 -4.04 1.12 -14.42
N ASP A 48 -5.08 0.80 -13.65
CA ASP A 48 -5.75 1.77 -12.77
C ASP A 48 -4.79 2.15 -11.63
N PHE A 49 -4.58 3.46 -11.39
CA PHE A 49 -3.70 3.94 -10.33
C PHE A 49 -4.15 3.46 -8.94
N LYS A 50 -5.45 3.22 -8.76
CA LYS A 50 -6.00 2.54 -7.58
C LYS A 50 -5.28 1.20 -7.36
N THR A 51 -5.31 0.33 -8.36
CA THR A 51 -4.69 -1.01 -8.29
C THR A 51 -3.19 -0.91 -8.05
N LEU A 52 -2.51 0.09 -8.63
CA LEU A 52 -1.10 0.32 -8.32
C LEU A 52 -0.87 0.65 -6.84
N ALA A 53 -1.70 1.51 -6.25
CA ALA A 53 -1.58 1.86 -4.83
C ALA A 53 -1.82 0.64 -3.93
N ASP A 54 -2.86 -0.15 -4.22
CA ASP A 54 -3.20 -1.37 -3.47
C ASP A 54 -2.04 -2.39 -3.51
N VAL A 55 -1.53 -2.70 -4.71
CA VAL A 55 -0.41 -3.63 -4.88
C VAL A 55 0.86 -3.11 -4.21
N LEU A 56 1.17 -1.82 -4.33
CA LEU A 56 2.37 -1.25 -3.75
C LEU A 56 2.34 -1.31 -2.22
N VAL A 57 1.19 -1.03 -1.60
CA VAL A 57 0.99 -1.18 -0.15
C VAL A 57 1.21 -2.64 0.27
N GLN A 58 0.61 -3.58 -0.45
CA GLN A 58 0.75 -5.01 -0.15
C GLN A 58 2.21 -5.49 -0.27
N GLU A 59 2.92 -5.09 -1.32
CA GLU A 59 4.32 -5.49 -1.53
C GLU A 59 5.27 -4.84 -0.52
N VAL A 60 5.01 -3.59 -0.09
CA VAL A 60 5.77 -2.96 1.00
C VAL A 60 5.61 -3.73 2.30
N ILE A 61 4.38 -4.09 2.67
CA ILE A 61 4.12 -4.91 3.87
C ILE A 61 4.86 -6.24 3.75
N LYS A 62 4.69 -6.94 2.63
CA LYS A 62 5.30 -8.25 2.40
C LYS A 62 6.82 -8.22 2.53
N GLN A 63 7.48 -7.28 1.87
CA GLN A 63 8.94 -7.23 1.83
C GLN A 63 9.55 -6.73 3.15
N ASN A 64 8.91 -5.78 3.83
CA ASN A 64 9.37 -5.37 5.16
C ASN A 64 9.28 -6.54 6.16
N MET A 65 8.19 -7.32 6.11
CA MET A 65 8.06 -8.51 6.95
C MET A 65 9.06 -9.61 6.56
N GLU A 66 9.31 -9.85 5.27
CA GLU A 66 10.33 -10.80 4.77
C GLU A 66 11.73 -10.45 5.29
N ASN A 67 12.11 -9.18 5.19
CA ASN A 67 13.43 -8.71 5.59
C ASN A 67 13.69 -8.91 7.08
N LYS A 68 12.66 -8.76 7.92
CA LYS A 68 12.79 -8.90 9.37
C LYS A 68 12.54 -10.31 9.89
N PHE A 69 11.68 -11.07 9.20
CA PHE A 69 11.28 -12.44 9.55
C PHE A 69 11.41 -13.36 8.33
N PRO A 70 12.63 -13.77 7.96
CA PRO A 70 12.86 -14.61 6.79
C PRO A 70 12.00 -15.88 6.80
N GLY A 71 11.36 -16.20 5.68
CA GLY A 71 10.46 -17.33 5.51
C GLY A 71 8.98 -16.99 5.67
N LEU A 72 8.63 -15.84 6.27
CA LEU A 72 7.24 -15.42 6.47
C LEU A 72 6.58 -14.97 5.16
N GLU A 73 7.35 -14.57 4.16
CA GLU A 73 6.87 -14.08 2.86
C GLU A 73 5.99 -15.07 2.11
N LYS A 74 6.18 -16.37 2.39
CA LYS A 74 5.41 -17.47 1.78
C LYS A 74 4.01 -17.60 2.37
N ASN A 75 3.80 -17.03 3.55
CA ASN A 75 2.56 -17.10 4.29
C ASN A 75 1.85 -15.75 4.36
N ILE A 76 2.33 -14.74 3.61
CA ILE A 76 1.64 -13.45 3.46
C ILE A 76 0.80 -13.50 2.18
N PHE A 77 -0.51 -13.51 2.38
CA PHE A 77 -1.53 -13.48 1.34
C PHE A 77 -2.26 -12.13 1.38
N GLY A 78 -2.93 -11.79 0.29
CA GLY A 78 -3.77 -10.59 0.22
C GLY A 78 -4.65 -10.59 -1.01
N GLU A 79 -5.41 -9.51 -1.18
CA GLU A 79 -6.34 -9.33 -2.29
C GLU A 79 -5.62 -9.24 -3.64
N GLU A 80 -4.45 -8.60 -3.66
CA GLU A 80 -3.85 -8.11 -4.89
C GLU A 80 -2.79 -9.05 -5.48
N SER A 81 -2.72 -9.07 -6.82
CA SER A 81 -1.62 -9.68 -7.56
C SER A 81 -0.55 -8.64 -7.84
N ASN A 82 0.72 -8.99 -7.65
CA ASN A 82 1.84 -8.08 -7.95
C ASN A 82 2.25 -8.06 -9.43
N GLU A 83 1.45 -8.62 -10.34
CA GLU A 83 1.70 -8.61 -11.77
C GLU A 83 0.86 -7.55 -12.50
N PHE A 84 1.54 -6.69 -13.25
CA PHE A 84 0.95 -5.71 -14.15
C PHE A 84 1.25 -6.04 -15.60
N THR A 85 0.41 -5.56 -16.51
CA THR A 85 0.70 -5.54 -17.94
C THR A 85 0.64 -4.08 -18.41
N ASN A 86 1.74 -3.55 -18.92
CA ASN A 86 1.79 -2.15 -19.39
C ASN A 86 1.17 -2.00 -20.79
N ASP A 87 1.12 -0.76 -21.30
CA ASP A 87 0.56 -0.43 -22.61
C ASP A 87 1.29 -1.12 -23.79
N LEU A 88 2.54 -1.57 -23.57
CA LEU A 88 3.35 -2.30 -24.54
C LEU A 88 3.08 -3.81 -24.52
N GLY A 89 2.23 -4.29 -23.60
CA GLY A 89 1.96 -5.72 -23.39
C GLY A 89 3.06 -6.43 -22.60
N GLU A 90 4.01 -5.70 -22.02
CA GLU A 90 5.04 -6.28 -21.17
C GLU A 90 4.47 -6.60 -19.79
N LYS A 91 4.75 -7.81 -19.31
CA LYS A 91 4.43 -8.21 -17.94
C LYS A 91 5.49 -7.68 -16.98
N ILE A 92 5.05 -6.97 -15.96
CA ILE A 92 5.89 -6.37 -14.94
C ILE A 92 5.47 -6.95 -13.59
N THR A 93 6.39 -7.63 -12.90
CA THR A 93 6.19 -8.01 -11.51
C THR A 93 6.67 -6.87 -10.62
N LEU A 94 5.74 -6.21 -9.91
CA LEU A 94 6.07 -5.12 -8.99
C LEU A 94 6.61 -5.72 -7.68
N ARG A 95 7.80 -5.27 -7.29
CA ARG A 95 8.44 -5.56 -5.99
C ARG A 95 9.24 -4.33 -5.58
N LEU A 96 9.43 -4.09 -4.28
CA LEU A 96 10.34 -3.03 -3.87
C LEU A 96 11.78 -3.45 -4.19
N CYS A 97 12.52 -2.57 -4.84
CA CYS A 97 13.93 -2.77 -5.10
C CYS A 97 14.76 -2.38 -3.87
N SER A 98 16.06 -2.66 -3.91
CA SER A 98 16.98 -2.36 -2.80
C SER A 98 17.22 -0.86 -2.62
N THR A 99 16.99 -0.07 -3.67
CA THR A 99 17.22 1.38 -3.67
C THR A 99 15.99 2.16 -4.14
N GLU A 100 15.90 3.43 -3.75
CA GLU A 100 14.83 4.34 -4.20
C GLU A 100 14.85 4.49 -5.71
N GLU A 101 16.03 4.62 -6.31
CA GLU A 101 16.24 4.79 -7.74
C GLU A 101 15.72 3.60 -8.54
N GLU A 102 16.06 2.37 -8.13
CA GLU A 102 15.59 1.16 -8.82
C GLU A 102 14.06 1.00 -8.70
N THR A 103 13.48 1.32 -7.53
CA THR A 103 12.03 1.31 -7.36
C THR A 103 11.36 2.35 -8.26
N ALA A 104 11.94 3.55 -8.39
CA ALA A 104 11.44 4.59 -9.29
C ALA A 104 11.51 4.16 -10.76
N GLU A 105 12.59 3.49 -11.18
CA GLU A 105 12.71 2.95 -12.53
C GLU A 105 11.65 1.88 -12.83
N LEU A 106 11.39 0.98 -11.88
CA LEU A 106 10.35 -0.05 -12.00
C LEU A 106 8.95 0.57 -12.09
N LEU A 107 8.63 1.50 -11.18
CA LEU A 107 7.35 2.22 -11.19
C LEU A 107 7.17 3.03 -12.48
N SER A 108 8.24 3.58 -13.05
CA SER A 108 8.18 4.30 -14.31
C SER A 108 7.71 3.42 -15.46
N LYS A 109 8.06 2.13 -15.48
CA LYS A 109 7.55 1.17 -16.48
C LYS A 109 6.06 0.89 -16.32
N VAL A 110 5.56 0.88 -15.08
CA VAL A 110 4.12 0.69 -14.79
C VAL A 110 3.32 1.95 -15.10
N LEU A 111 3.90 3.13 -14.85
CA LEU A 111 3.30 4.44 -15.04
C LEU A 111 3.64 5.08 -16.40
N ASN A 112 3.90 4.26 -17.44
CA ASN A 112 4.13 4.71 -18.82
C ASN A 112 5.17 5.85 -18.96
N GLY A 113 6.25 5.79 -18.19
CA GLY A 113 7.35 6.76 -18.20
C GLY A 113 7.13 8.00 -17.33
N ASN A 114 6.08 8.05 -16.49
CA ASN A 114 5.82 9.17 -15.60
C ASN A 114 6.83 9.21 -14.44
N LYS A 115 8.00 9.81 -14.69
CA LYS A 115 9.10 9.90 -13.72
C LYS A 115 8.71 10.61 -12.43
N VAL A 116 7.97 11.72 -12.53
CA VAL A 116 7.58 12.53 -11.37
C VAL A 116 6.76 11.72 -10.38
N ALA A 117 5.74 10.99 -10.86
CA ALA A 117 4.93 10.13 -10.00
C ALA A 117 5.72 8.92 -9.48
N SER A 118 6.61 8.37 -10.31
CA SER A 118 7.43 7.21 -9.93
C SER A 118 8.41 7.54 -8.81
N GLU A 119 9.12 8.66 -8.91
CA GLU A 119 10.04 9.18 -7.89
C GLU A 119 9.28 9.55 -6.60
N ALA A 120 8.10 10.17 -6.73
CA ALA A 120 7.24 10.51 -5.60
C ALA A 120 6.80 9.27 -4.80
N LEU A 121 6.37 8.21 -5.48
CA LEU A 121 6.01 6.94 -4.83
C LEU A 121 7.24 6.25 -4.25
N ALA A 122 8.34 6.14 -5.02
CA ALA A 122 9.58 5.50 -4.60
C ALA A 122 10.12 6.10 -3.29
N ARG A 123 10.11 7.43 -3.17
CA ARG A 123 10.52 8.11 -1.94
C ARG A 123 9.70 7.71 -0.72
N VAL A 124 8.38 7.64 -0.87
CA VAL A 124 7.47 7.34 0.25
C VAL A 124 7.59 5.88 0.67
N VAL A 125 7.74 4.96 -0.28
CA VAL A 125 7.90 3.52 0.04
C VAL A 125 9.27 3.18 0.64
N HIS A 126 10.29 4.00 0.41
CA HIS A 126 11.61 3.85 1.04
C HIS A 126 11.77 4.66 2.32
N GLN A 127 10.79 5.48 2.68
CA GLN A 127 10.84 6.24 3.91
C GLN A 127 10.72 5.32 5.14
N ASP A 128 11.69 5.44 6.05
CA ASP A 128 11.64 4.75 7.33
C ASP A 128 10.54 5.34 8.23
N VAL A 129 9.84 4.44 8.93
CA VAL A 129 8.83 4.79 9.91
C VAL A 129 9.21 4.18 11.23
N ALA A 130 9.33 5.02 12.26
CA ALA A 130 9.47 4.58 13.63
C ALA A 130 8.12 4.72 14.33
N PHE A 131 7.55 3.60 14.76
CA PHE A 131 6.36 3.56 15.58
C PHE A 131 6.67 2.80 16.87
N THR A 132 6.33 3.40 18.01
CA THR A 132 6.55 2.80 19.34
C THR A 132 5.28 2.86 20.15
N ASP A 133 4.91 1.75 20.76
CA ASP A 133 3.80 1.66 21.71
C ASP A 133 4.34 1.10 23.04
N PRO A 134 4.34 1.88 24.14
CA PRO A 134 4.89 1.44 25.42
C PRO A 134 4.27 0.16 25.99
N THR A 135 2.98 -0.07 25.69
CA THR A 135 2.25 -1.26 26.15
C THR A 135 2.74 -2.49 25.38
N LEU A 136 2.89 -2.35 24.07
CA LEU A 136 3.47 -3.42 23.25
C LEU A 136 4.96 -3.62 23.55
N ASP A 137 5.68 -2.55 23.89
CA ASP A 137 7.10 -2.60 24.22
C ASP A 137 7.40 -3.40 25.48
N SER A 138 6.47 -3.39 26.43
CA SER A 138 6.53 -4.19 27.66
C SER A 138 5.98 -5.61 27.51
N THR A 139 5.42 -5.96 26.34
CA THR A 139 4.87 -7.29 26.06
C THR A 139 5.91 -8.18 25.39
N GLU A 140 6.16 -9.36 25.95
CA GLU A 140 7.01 -10.40 25.38
C GLU A 140 6.21 -11.69 25.17
N ILE A 141 5.90 -11.99 23.90
CA ILE A 141 5.16 -13.20 23.51
C ILE A 141 5.87 -13.81 22.32
N SER A 142 6.26 -15.08 22.42
CA SER A 142 6.80 -15.85 21.30
C SER A 142 5.71 -16.75 20.70
N VAL A 143 5.61 -16.75 19.37
CA VAL A 143 4.73 -17.64 18.60
C VAL A 143 5.58 -18.18 17.45
N PRO A 144 5.59 -19.49 17.20
CA PRO A 144 6.34 -20.07 16.08
C PRO A 144 5.90 -19.46 14.74
N GLN A 145 6.84 -19.11 13.87
CA GLN A 145 6.53 -18.44 12.60
C GLN A 145 5.92 -19.40 11.57
N ASP A 146 6.29 -20.67 11.64
CA ASP A 146 5.89 -21.74 10.72
C ASP A 146 4.40 -22.08 10.78
N ILE A 147 3.71 -21.68 11.85
CA ILE A 147 2.27 -21.82 12.02
C ILE A 147 1.51 -20.55 11.71
N LEU A 148 2.14 -19.48 11.22
CA LEU A 148 1.48 -18.20 10.99
C LEU A 148 1.15 -18.00 9.52
N GLY A 149 -0.13 -17.70 9.25
CA GLY A 149 -0.62 -17.06 8.04
C GLY A 149 -0.92 -15.58 8.28
N ILE A 150 -0.69 -14.75 7.26
CA ILE A 150 -1.03 -13.32 7.27
C ILE A 150 -1.93 -13.03 6.09
N TRP A 151 -3.01 -12.27 6.33
CA TRP A 151 -3.92 -11.78 5.30
C TRP A 151 -3.92 -10.25 5.29
N VAL A 152 -3.69 -9.66 4.11
CA VAL A 152 -3.58 -8.23 3.90
C VAL A 152 -4.72 -7.73 3.02
N ASP A 153 -5.45 -6.74 3.52
CA ASP A 153 -6.29 -5.85 2.72
C ASP A 153 -5.60 -4.47 2.71
N PRO A 154 -4.97 -4.09 1.58
CA PRO A 154 -4.06 -2.96 1.54
C PRO A 154 -4.78 -1.61 1.73
N ILE A 155 -5.94 -1.41 1.12
CA ILE A 155 -6.76 -0.19 1.26
C ILE A 155 -8.25 -0.58 1.19
N ASP A 156 -8.79 -1.03 2.32
CA ASP A 156 -10.21 -1.34 2.45
C ASP A 156 -11.06 -0.08 2.25
N SER A 157 -12.28 -0.27 1.76
CA SER A 157 -13.21 0.80 1.42
C SER A 157 -12.70 1.70 0.30
N THR A 158 -12.13 1.11 -0.76
CA THR A 158 -11.47 1.89 -1.82
C THR A 158 -12.39 2.93 -2.48
N TYR A 159 -13.70 2.66 -2.55
CA TYR A 159 -14.66 3.66 -3.02
C TYR A 159 -14.61 4.95 -2.20
N GLN A 160 -14.55 4.84 -0.87
CA GLN A 160 -14.41 5.99 0.03
C GLN A 160 -13.04 6.65 -0.13
N TYR A 161 -12.00 5.84 -0.32
CA TYR A 161 -10.64 6.33 -0.55
C TYR A 161 -10.53 7.19 -1.81
N ILE A 162 -11.12 6.75 -2.93
CA ILE A 162 -11.15 7.51 -4.20
C ILE A 162 -12.03 8.76 -4.04
N LYS A 163 -13.26 8.59 -3.56
CA LYS A 163 -14.24 9.68 -3.38
C LYS A 163 -13.68 10.80 -2.50
N GLY A 164 -12.93 10.47 -1.47
CA GLY A 164 -12.10 11.45 -0.77
C GLY A 164 -12.82 12.48 0.08
N SER A 165 -14.06 12.22 0.50
CA SER A 165 -14.82 13.16 1.34
C SER A 165 -14.19 13.26 2.73
N ALA A 166 -13.65 14.45 3.07
CA ALA A 166 -12.96 14.71 4.34
C ALA A 166 -13.82 15.48 5.35
N ASP A 167 -14.92 16.08 4.92
CA ASP A 167 -15.80 16.99 5.66
C ASP A 167 -17.09 16.34 6.21
N ILE A 168 -17.16 15.00 6.16
CA ILE A 168 -18.29 14.24 6.69
C ILE A 168 -18.33 14.36 8.21
N LYS A 169 -19.52 14.59 8.77
CA LYS A 169 -19.73 14.58 10.22
C LYS A 169 -20.14 13.19 10.69
N SER A 170 -19.56 12.75 11.80
CA SER A 170 -19.98 11.51 12.45
C SER A 170 -21.40 11.62 13.00
N ASN A 171 -22.17 10.55 12.93
CA ASN A 171 -23.40 10.38 13.69
C ASN A 171 -23.08 9.55 14.95
N GLN A 172 -23.15 10.17 16.13
CA GLN A 172 -22.84 9.51 17.41
C GLN A 172 -21.45 8.83 17.42
N GLY A 173 -20.44 9.48 16.82
CA GLY A 173 -19.08 8.96 16.73
C GLY A 173 -18.84 7.96 15.58
N ILE A 174 -19.87 7.58 14.83
CA ILE A 174 -19.77 6.66 13.69
C ILE A 174 -19.83 7.46 12.39
N PHE A 175 -18.82 7.31 11.53
CA PHE A 175 -18.81 7.92 10.20
C PHE A 175 -19.55 6.99 9.21
N PRO A 176 -20.61 7.47 8.52
CA PRO A 176 -21.35 6.65 7.56
C PRO A 176 -20.61 6.52 6.21
N CYS A 177 -19.69 7.44 5.92
CA CYS A 177 -18.87 7.51 4.72
C CYS A 177 -17.70 8.49 4.95
N GLY A 178 -16.85 8.64 3.94
CA GLY A 178 -15.68 9.54 3.96
C GLY A 178 -14.37 8.81 4.20
N LEU A 179 -13.27 9.57 4.17
CA LEU A 179 -11.92 9.03 4.33
C LEU A 179 -11.71 8.33 5.68
N GLN A 180 -12.52 8.64 6.69
CA GLN A 180 -12.51 7.98 7.99
C GLN A 180 -12.92 6.50 7.93
N CYS A 181 -13.57 6.07 6.84
CA CYS A 181 -13.98 4.68 6.63
C CYS A 181 -12.88 3.82 5.98
N VAL A 182 -11.77 4.42 5.55
CA VAL A 182 -10.67 3.70 4.89
C VAL A 182 -9.76 3.10 5.95
N THR A 183 -9.41 1.83 5.79
CA THR A 183 -8.54 1.12 6.74
C THR A 183 -7.49 0.28 6.02
N ILE A 184 -6.36 0.04 6.70
CA ILE A 184 -5.35 -0.95 6.29
C ILE A 184 -5.54 -2.13 7.24
N LEU A 185 -5.84 -3.31 6.70
CA LEU A 185 -6.10 -4.49 7.51
C LEU A 185 -4.96 -5.49 7.32
N ILE A 186 -4.30 -5.84 8.43
CA ILE A 186 -3.29 -6.90 8.45
C ILE A 186 -3.68 -7.87 9.55
N GLY A 187 -4.26 -9.00 9.16
CA GLY A 187 -4.69 -10.07 10.06
C GLY A 187 -3.66 -11.18 10.13
N VAL A 188 -3.45 -11.76 11.31
CA VAL A 188 -2.60 -12.94 11.50
C VAL A 188 -3.44 -14.08 12.06
N TYR A 189 -3.27 -15.28 11.51
CA TYR A 189 -4.03 -16.49 11.84
C TYR A 189 -3.12 -17.73 11.86
N ASP A 190 -3.66 -18.86 12.32
CA ASP A 190 -3.00 -20.17 12.43
C ASP A 190 -3.29 -21.14 11.25
#